data_AF-A0A9W8S7V6-F1
#
_entry.id   AF-A0A9W8S7V6-F1
#
_cell.length_a   1.000
_cell.length_b   1.000
_cell.length_c   1.000
_cell.angle_alpha   90.00
_cell.angle_beta   90.00
_cell.angle_gamma   90.00
#
_symmetry.space_group_name_H-M   'P 1'
#
loop_
_entity.id
_entity.type
_entity.pdbx_description
1 polymer ?
#
loop_
_entity_poly.entity_id
_entity_poly.type
_entity_poly.pdbx_seq_one_letter_code
_entity_poly.pdbx_strand_id
1 'polypeptide(L)'
;MDENDPRLVSLWPLLGPDGTQSSAAQVPATVSVSRLLLRSAMTCLLQDNFMFRHEFSTFEALLMVIYCLSHNESVDQGWGLLGMALNIGVALRCNIDQNLGPVQTERRRRCWAGLLTLHTYQGMLFRDVDMSYLLDIEAIPPADINDSDVTDEGVLQSYSRGEPTQMSVMMAKLRLFRLSTRICRHISGPSRLDQRLLNEFDDEIAGEQGKWDSMYMVDGSPNILDPNGYAYWCVLQTYAHHLYLLLHRPFHHSKSPSFLKSSRDKCISSSAAMISIHKQLYEAPLLRNFLWLLSGVTSLKALHAAVALNSCIQDLSMTVDMGYDLDFFRAEIGTLTLRMKDLSGRSKICSRAYQVLDHLQTHPGSGSTLVTSMRSEIENLFEDWADVREWLDTNVVNWAAAVQVYGKAKVYVDSKSAETSEYLASQINAVTHHVETNIMGFGGKGGNPEQWKVSDATDRYIEHMKKAIIDVKIKIEHFEGKFKMSQEETRGDSGGVIAGFRELGTEMRQRVADLVEERRDIMDRAKTAQL
;
A
#
# COMPACT_ATOMS: atom_id res chain seq x y z
N MET A 1 -3.89 -11.59 16.27
CA MET A 1 -3.55 -13.00 16.55
C MET A 1 -3.43 -13.14 18.05
N ASP A 2 -4.08 -14.14 18.63
CA ASP A 2 -3.94 -14.53 20.04
C ASP A 2 -2.83 -15.58 20.14
N GLU A 3 -1.95 -15.48 21.12
CA GLU A 3 -0.87 -16.45 21.34
C GLU A 3 -1.40 -17.82 21.76
N ASN A 4 -2.64 -17.88 22.26
CA ASN A 4 -3.33 -19.11 22.63
C ASN A 4 -4.18 -19.69 21.48
N ASP A 5 -4.11 -19.14 20.27
CA ASP A 5 -4.89 -19.66 19.14
C ASP A 5 -4.37 -21.08 18.77
N PRO A 6 -5.19 -22.13 18.90
CA PRO A 6 -4.77 -23.50 18.64
C PRO A 6 -4.32 -23.71 17.18
N ARG A 7 -4.77 -22.86 16.25
CA ARG A 7 -4.36 -22.90 14.84
C ARG A 7 -2.93 -22.42 14.62
N LEU A 8 -2.35 -21.70 15.57
CA LEU A 8 -1.01 -21.14 15.49
C LEU A 8 0.04 -21.99 16.23
N VAL A 9 -0.37 -22.99 17.00
CA VAL A 9 0.51 -23.86 17.80
C VAL A 9 1.59 -24.55 16.96
N SER A 10 1.28 -24.94 15.72
CA SER A 10 2.24 -25.57 14.80
C SER A 10 3.28 -24.60 14.23
N LEU A 11 3.02 -23.29 14.29
CA LEU A 11 3.90 -22.25 13.75
C LEU A 11 4.91 -21.73 14.79
N TRP A 12 4.65 -21.93 16.08
CA TRP A 12 5.52 -21.46 17.17
C TRP A 12 6.92 -22.10 17.16
N PRO A 13 7.08 -23.42 16.87
CA PRO A 13 8.39 -24.06 16.76
C PRO A 13 9.28 -23.49 15.63
N LEU A 14 8.70 -22.87 14.60
CA LEU A 14 9.44 -22.28 13.47
C LEU A 14 10.13 -20.96 13.83
N LEU A 15 9.84 -20.38 15.01
CA LEU A 15 10.51 -19.18 15.52
C LEU A 15 11.86 -19.46 16.22
N GLY A 16 12.22 -20.73 16.41
CA GLY A 16 13.54 -21.16 16.90
C GLY A 16 13.84 -20.88 18.39
N PRO A 17 14.64 -21.72 19.08
CA PRO A 17 15.21 -21.41 20.40
C PRO A 17 16.37 -20.40 20.35
N ASP A 18 16.96 -20.16 19.17
CA ASP A 18 18.07 -19.23 18.96
C ASP A 18 17.58 -17.79 18.79
N GLY A 19 16.78 -17.36 19.77
CA GLY A 19 16.61 -15.95 20.07
C GLY A 19 17.97 -15.39 20.43
N THR A 20 18.66 -14.81 19.46
CA THR A 20 19.60 -13.74 19.75
C THR A 20 18.83 -12.71 20.57
N GLN A 21 19.00 -12.79 21.89
CA GLN A 21 18.72 -11.73 22.83
C GLN A 21 19.69 -10.58 22.50
N SER A 22 19.48 -9.95 21.35
CA SER A 22 20.02 -8.63 21.06
C SER A 22 19.10 -7.64 21.76
N SER A 23 19.68 -6.80 22.60
CA SER A 23 19.02 -5.93 23.56
C SER A 23 18.29 -4.72 22.94
N ALA A 24 17.56 -4.91 21.84
CA ALA A 24 16.76 -3.86 21.21
C ALA A 24 15.30 -4.34 21.05
N ALA A 25 14.42 -3.80 21.90
CA ALA A 25 12.95 -3.88 21.89
C ALA A 25 12.35 -5.17 21.25
N GLN A 26 12.00 -6.16 22.07
CA GLN A 26 11.39 -7.42 21.63
C GLN A 26 10.11 -7.18 20.81
N VAL A 27 10.18 -7.46 19.50
CA VAL A 27 9.01 -7.48 18.62
C VAL A 27 8.06 -8.60 19.09
N PRO A 28 6.76 -8.34 19.33
CA PRO A 28 5.85 -9.37 19.83
C PRO A 28 5.76 -10.58 18.91
N ALA A 29 5.69 -11.79 19.47
CA ALA A 29 5.70 -13.05 18.72
C ALA A 29 4.62 -13.10 17.63
N THR A 30 3.43 -12.55 17.92
CA THR A 30 2.32 -12.43 16.97
C THR A 30 2.65 -11.62 15.73
N VAL A 31 3.48 -10.58 15.85
CA VAL A 31 3.94 -9.76 14.72
C VAL A 31 4.98 -10.52 13.90
N SER A 32 5.90 -11.23 14.57
CA SER A 32 6.90 -12.07 13.92
C SER A 32 6.27 -13.19 13.09
N VAL A 33 5.24 -13.87 13.62
CA VAL A 33 4.49 -14.89 12.86
C VAL A 33 3.74 -14.29 11.69
N SER A 34 3.07 -13.15 11.86
CA SER A 34 2.39 -12.46 10.76
C SER A 34 3.34 -12.15 9.60
N ARG A 35 4.53 -11.62 9.91
CA ARG A 35 5.59 -11.34 8.92
C ARG A 35 6.10 -12.60 8.25
N LEU A 36 6.28 -13.69 8.99
CA LEU A 36 6.69 -14.98 8.44
C LEU A 36 5.65 -15.51 7.45
N LEU A 37 4.37 -15.51 7.83
CA LEU A 37 3.28 -15.96 6.96
C LEU A 37 3.16 -15.12 5.69
N LEU A 38 3.31 -13.80 5.83
CA LEU A 38 3.32 -12.88 4.69
C LEU A 38 4.50 -13.16 3.74
N ARG A 39 5.69 -13.39 4.29
CA ARG A 39 6.88 -13.74 3.50
C ARG A 39 6.72 -15.10 2.81
N SER A 40 6.13 -16.08 3.48
CA SER A 40 5.83 -17.39 2.90
C SER A 40 4.80 -17.28 1.77
N ALA A 41 3.72 -16.52 1.97
CA ALA A 41 2.73 -16.26 0.93
C ALA A 41 3.36 -15.60 -0.30
N MET A 42 4.24 -14.62 -0.10
CA MET A 42 5.00 -14.01 -1.20
C MET A 42 5.95 -14.98 -1.90
N THR A 43 6.60 -15.87 -1.14
CA THR A 43 7.47 -16.90 -1.72
C THR A 43 6.64 -17.84 -2.60
N CYS A 44 5.45 -18.24 -2.17
CA CYS A 44 4.54 -19.06 -2.97
C CYS A 44 4.11 -18.35 -4.27
N LEU A 45 3.74 -17.06 -4.19
CA LEU A 45 3.39 -16.27 -5.38
C LEU A 45 4.56 -16.21 -6.38
N LEU A 46 5.78 -15.99 -5.89
CA LEU A 46 6.98 -15.95 -6.73
C LEU A 46 7.28 -17.31 -7.38
N GLN A 47 7.10 -18.41 -6.67
CA GLN A 47 7.27 -19.76 -7.23
C GLN A 47 6.24 -20.09 -8.31
N ASP A 48 5.02 -19.54 -8.21
CA ASP A 48 3.97 -19.66 -9.22
C ASP A 48 4.23 -18.79 -10.47
N ASN A 49 5.29 -17.96 -10.46
CA ASN A 49 5.59 -17.00 -11.53
C ASN A 49 4.39 -16.08 -11.84
N PHE A 50 3.71 -15.60 -10.80
CA PHE A 50 2.45 -14.84 -10.90
C PHE A 50 2.49 -13.61 -11.82
N MET A 51 3.69 -13.07 -12.10
CA MET A 51 3.89 -11.96 -13.03
C MET A 51 3.57 -12.35 -14.47
N PHE A 52 3.83 -13.61 -14.85
CA PHE A 52 3.65 -14.13 -16.21
C PHE A 52 2.45 -15.06 -16.32
N ARG A 53 2.19 -15.85 -15.27
CA ARG A 53 1.07 -16.80 -15.24
C ARG A 53 -0.05 -16.23 -14.38
N HIS A 54 -1.17 -15.89 -15.01
CA HIS A 54 -2.30 -15.26 -14.33
C HIS A 54 -3.36 -16.31 -14.01
N GLU A 55 -3.15 -17.09 -12.94
CA GLU A 55 -4.22 -17.91 -12.37
C GLU A 55 -5.11 -17.07 -11.44
N PHE A 56 -6.41 -17.38 -11.41
CA PHE A 56 -7.36 -16.58 -10.64
C PHE A 56 -7.15 -16.72 -9.12
N SER A 57 -6.78 -17.91 -8.64
CA SER A 57 -6.37 -18.15 -7.25
C SER A 57 -5.14 -17.34 -6.85
N THR A 58 -4.19 -17.18 -7.75
CA THR A 58 -2.97 -16.38 -7.55
C THR A 58 -3.32 -14.90 -7.43
N PHE A 59 -4.30 -14.42 -8.21
CA PHE A 59 -4.83 -13.06 -8.08
C PHE A 59 -5.55 -12.84 -6.74
N GLU A 60 -6.38 -13.78 -6.30
CA GLU A 60 -7.03 -13.72 -4.97
C GLU A 60 -5.99 -13.65 -3.84
N ALA A 61 -4.96 -14.50 -3.89
CA ALA A 61 -3.86 -14.50 -2.92
C ALA A 61 -3.07 -13.18 -2.94
N LEU A 62 -2.79 -12.63 -4.13
CA LEU A 62 -2.11 -11.34 -4.29
C LEU A 62 -2.90 -10.19 -3.65
N LEU A 63 -4.22 -10.13 -3.85
CA LEU A 63 -5.07 -9.11 -3.21
C LEU A 63 -5.03 -9.18 -1.68
N MET A 64 -5.06 -10.40 -1.12
CA MET A 64 -4.96 -10.61 0.33
C MET A 64 -3.59 -10.19 0.88
N VAL A 65 -2.52 -10.46 0.14
CA VAL A 65 -1.16 -10.03 0.48
C VAL A 65 -1.05 -8.50 0.47
N ILE A 66 -1.57 -7.83 -0.57
CA ILE A 66 -1.59 -6.36 -0.65
C ILE A 66 -2.40 -5.76 0.50
N TYR A 67 -3.55 -6.35 0.82
CA TYR A 67 -4.38 -5.91 1.95
C TYR A 67 -3.61 -6.03 3.28
N CYS A 68 -2.91 -7.14 3.50
CA CYS A 68 -2.10 -7.37 4.69
C CYS A 68 -0.94 -6.36 4.81
N LEU A 69 -0.21 -6.13 3.70
CA LEU A 69 0.86 -5.13 3.64
C LEU A 69 0.35 -3.74 4.01
N SER A 70 -0.81 -3.35 3.47
CA SER A 70 -1.42 -2.05 3.71
C SER A 70 -1.79 -1.79 5.18
N HIS A 71 -1.93 -2.84 6.01
CA HIS A 71 -2.32 -2.73 7.42
C HIS A 71 -1.23 -3.09 8.43
N ASN A 72 -0.17 -3.78 8.01
CA ASN A 72 0.88 -4.27 8.93
C ASN A 72 2.28 -3.73 8.63
N GLU A 73 2.55 -3.32 7.40
CA GLU A 73 3.88 -2.91 6.93
C GLU A 73 3.82 -1.56 6.22
N SER A 74 4.95 -1.11 5.69
CA SER A 74 5.05 0.21 5.05
C SER A 74 4.28 0.27 3.72
N VAL A 75 3.63 1.41 3.48
CA VAL A 75 2.67 1.64 2.38
C VAL A 75 3.32 1.48 0.99
N ASP A 76 4.64 1.65 0.89
CA ASP A 76 5.42 1.49 -0.35
C ASP A 76 5.40 0.07 -0.92
N GLN A 77 5.45 -0.96 -0.07
CA GLN A 77 5.53 -2.35 -0.53
C GLN A 77 4.26 -2.78 -1.26
N GLY A 78 3.10 -2.31 -0.79
CA GLY A 78 1.82 -2.57 -1.42
C GLY A 78 1.64 -1.88 -2.76
N TRP A 79 2.32 -0.76 -3.02
CA TRP A 79 2.06 0.06 -4.19
C TRP A 79 2.42 -0.63 -5.50
N GLY A 80 3.66 -1.10 -5.65
CA GLY A 80 4.09 -1.79 -6.87
C GLY A 80 3.25 -3.03 -7.15
N LEU A 81 2.92 -3.79 -6.10
CA LEU A 81 2.05 -4.96 -6.19
C LEU A 81 0.63 -4.61 -6.60
N LEU A 82 0.08 -3.50 -6.11
CA LEU A 82 -1.27 -3.09 -6.45
C LEU A 82 -1.39 -2.65 -7.91
N GLY A 83 -0.38 -1.97 -8.45
CA GLY A 83 -0.30 -1.70 -9.90
C GLY A 83 -0.24 -2.99 -10.73
N MET A 84 0.53 -3.99 -10.29
CA MET A 84 0.55 -5.30 -10.94
C MET A 84 -0.79 -6.03 -10.82
N ALA A 85 -1.42 -6.01 -9.64
CA ALA A 85 -2.72 -6.61 -9.41
C ALA A 85 -3.80 -5.99 -10.32
N LEU A 86 -3.74 -4.69 -10.57
CA LEU A 86 -4.63 -4.04 -11.55
C LEU A 86 -4.46 -4.62 -12.95
N ASN A 87 -3.22 -4.72 -13.44
CA ASN A 87 -2.93 -5.30 -14.75
C ASN A 87 -3.39 -6.77 -14.84
N ILE A 88 -3.13 -7.56 -13.80
CA ILE A 88 -3.55 -8.96 -13.72
C ILE A 88 -5.08 -9.06 -13.69
N GLY A 89 -5.77 -8.21 -12.92
CA GLY A 89 -7.23 -8.18 -12.85
C GLY A 89 -7.89 -7.85 -14.19
N VAL A 90 -7.30 -6.92 -14.95
CA VAL A 90 -7.72 -6.60 -16.33
C VAL A 90 -7.43 -7.76 -17.29
N ALA A 91 -6.25 -8.39 -17.20
CA ALA A 91 -5.89 -9.56 -18.01
C ALA A 91 -6.84 -10.74 -17.75
N LEU A 92 -7.23 -10.94 -16.50
CA LEU A 92 -8.23 -11.91 -16.05
C LEU A 92 -9.67 -11.50 -16.36
N ARG A 93 -9.90 -10.34 -16.98
CA ARG A 93 -11.22 -9.82 -17.34
C ARG A 93 -12.16 -9.72 -16.13
N CYS A 94 -11.63 -9.37 -14.95
CA CYS A 94 -12.44 -9.18 -13.74
C CYS A 94 -13.30 -7.91 -13.80
N ASN A 95 -12.94 -6.97 -14.68
CA ASN A 95 -13.60 -5.69 -14.89
C ASN A 95 -14.72 -5.72 -15.94
N ILE A 96 -14.97 -6.88 -16.57
CA ILE A 96 -16.05 -7.07 -17.54
C ILE A 96 -16.85 -8.31 -17.18
N ASP A 97 -18.15 -8.27 -17.47
CA ASP A 97 -18.97 -9.46 -17.33
C ASP A 97 -18.61 -10.49 -18.40
N GLN A 98 -18.49 -11.73 -17.96
CA GLN A 98 -18.22 -12.88 -18.80
C GLN A 98 -19.40 -13.84 -18.67
N ASN A 99 -19.67 -14.65 -19.69
CA ASN A 99 -20.65 -15.73 -19.63
C ASN A 99 -20.11 -16.92 -18.81
N LEU A 100 -19.80 -16.68 -17.54
CA LEU A 100 -19.37 -17.66 -16.55
C LEU A 100 -20.54 -18.03 -15.63
N GLY A 101 -20.39 -19.15 -14.91
CA GLY A 101 -21.36 -19.54 -13.88
C GLY A 101 -21.45 -18.50 -12.75
N PRO A 102 -22.58 -18.45 -12.00
CA PRO A 102 -22.86 -17.39 -11.03
C PRO A 102 -21.75 -17.19 -9.99
N VAL A 103 -21.20 -18.30 -9.46
CA VAL A 103 -20.10 -18.29 -8.48
C VAL A 103 -18.86 -17.60 -9.04
N GLN A 104 -18.45 -17.94 -10.26
CA GLN A 104 -17.25 -17.38 -10.88
C GLN A 104 -17.42 -15.90 -11.23
N THR A 105 -18.62 -15.52 -11.66
CA THR A 105 -18.98 -14.13 -11.93
C THR A 105 -18.87 -13.29 -10.65
N GLU A 106 -19.48 -13.74 -9.55
CA GLU A 106 -19.39 -13.00 -8.28
C GLU A 106 -17.97 -12.98 -7.71
N ARG A 107 -17.21 -14.07 -7.80
CA ARG A 107 -15.78 -14.06 -7.40
C ARG A 107 -14.98 -12.98 -8.13
N ARG A 108 -15.16 -12.85 -9.44
CA ARG A 108 -14.47 -11.82 -10.25
C ARG A 108 -14.89 -10.41 -9.87
N ARG A 109 -16.19 -10.16 -9.75
CA ARG A 109 -16.73 -8.85 -9.34
C ARG A 109 -16.26 -8.46 -7.95
N ARG A 110 -16.22 -9.40 -7.00
CA ARG A 110 -15.73 -9.17 -5.63
C ARG A 110 -14.23 -8.91 -5.58
N CYS A 111 -13.43 -9.63 -6.39
CA CYS A 111 -11.99 -9.35 -6.49
C CYS A 111 -11.72 -7.99 -7.14
N TRP A 112 -12.47 -7.64 -8.20
CA TRP A 112 -12.40 -6.32 -8.81
C TRP A 112 -12.78 -5.23 -7.82
N ALA A 113 -13.84 -5.44 -7.04
CA ALA A 113 -14.22 -4.53 -5.96
C ALA A 113 -13.12 -4.40 -4.91
N GLY A 114 -12.54 -5.51 -4.44
CA GLY A 114 -11.43 -5.53 -3.51
C GLY A 114 -10.24 -4.70 -4.02
N LEU A 115 -9.85 -4.90 -5.28
CA LEU A 115 -8.81 -4.13 -5.95
C LEU A 115 -9.11 -2.62 -5.93
N LEU A 116 -10.31 -2.20 -6.32
CA LEU A 116 -10.71 -0.79 -6.29
C LEU A 116 -10.65 -0.22 -4.87
N THR A 117 -11.13 -0.96 -3.87
CA THR A 117 -11.07 -0.49 -2.48
C THR A 117 -9.66 -0.37 -1.92
N LEU A 118 -8.70 -1.17 -2.42
CA LEU A 118 -7.29 -1.04 -2.07
C LEU A 118 -6.67 0.25 -2.66
N HIS A 119 -7.15 0.71 -3.81
CA HIS A 119 -6.73 1.99 -4.39
C HIS A 119 -7.24 3.20 -3.60
N THR A 120 -8.29 3.08 -2.76
CA THR A 120 -8.73 4.14 -1.84
C THR A 120 -7.58 4.63 -0.96
N TYR A 121 -6.75 3.71 -0.45
CA TYR A 121 -5.59 4.06 0.35
C TYR A 121 -4.58 4.90 -0.42
N GLN A 122 -4.33 4.55 -1.68
CA GLN A 122 -3.38 5.28 -2.52
C GLN A 122 -3.88 6.67 -2.86
N GLY A 123 -5.13 6.78 -3.30
CA GLY A 123 -5.71 8.07 -3.67
C GLY A 123 -5.75 9.06 -2.50
N MET A 124 -5.97 8.57 -1.27
CA MET A 124 -6.04 9.44 -0.08
C MET A 124 -4.69 9.77 0.54
N LEU A 125 -3.65 8.97 0.32
CA LEU A 125 -2.32 9.18 0.90
C LEU A 125 -1.34 9.84 -0.07
N PHE A 126 -1.49 9.63 -1.38
CA PHE A 126 -0.62 10.20 -2.40
C PHE A 126 -1.37 11.27 -3.22
N ARG A 127 -1.19 12.53 -2.82
CA ARG A 127 -1.91 13.69 -3.37
C ARG A 127 -1.78 13.87 -4.88
N ASP A 128 -0.63 13.52 -5.44
CA ASP A 128 -0.31 13.75 -6.86
C ASP A 128 -0.71 12.58 -7.78
N VAL A 129 -1.37 11.54 -7.24
CA VAL A 129 -1.77 10.36 -8.00
C VAL A 129 -3.26 10.44 -8.35
N ASP A 130 -3.57 10.80 -9.60
CA ASP A 130 -4.94 10.80 -10.10
C ASP A 130 -5.39 9.38 -10.49
N MET A 131 -6.22 8.77 -9.64
CA MET A 131 -6.84 7.45 -9.88
C MET A 131 -8.21 7.55 -10.57
N SER A 132 -8.62 8.73 -11.06
CA SER A 132 -9.96 8.92 -11.64
C SER A 132 -10.26 8.01 -12.82
N TYR A 133 -9.24 7.58 -13.59
CA TYR A 133 -9.42 6.66 -14.71
C TYR A 133 -10.04 5.31 -14.29
N LEU A 134 -9.88 4.90 -13.02
CA LEU A 134 -10.52 3.69 -12.50
C LEU A 134 -12.03 3.86 -12.31
N LEU A 135 -12.52 5.09 -12.18
CA LEU A 135 -13.95 5.40 -12.12
C LEU A 135 -14.62 5.27 -13.50
N ASP A 136 -13.84 5.47 -14.57
CA ASP A 136 -14.32 5.40 -15.95
C ASP A 136 -14.47 3.95 -16.46
N ILE A 137 -13.96 2.96 -15.70
CA ILE A 137 -14.13 1.55 -16.03
C ILE A 137 -15.54 1.10 -15.66
N GLU A 138 -16.38 0.89 -16.67
CA GLU A 138 -17.76 0.40 -16.54
C GLU A 138 -17.80 -1.10 -16.15
N ALA A 139 -17.46 -1.39 -14.90
CA ALA A 139 -17.60 -2.72 -14.32
C ALA A 139 -18.89 -2.84 -13.52
N ILE A 140 -19.59 -3.98 -13.65
CA ILE A 140 -20.79 -4.27 -12.86
C ILE A 140 -20.36 -4.55 -11.41
N PRO A 141 -20.95 -3.85 -10.41
CA PRO A 141 -20.58 -4.06 -9.01
C PRO A 141 -21.01 -5.46 -8.54
N PRO A 142 -20.32 -6.03 -7.53
CA PRO A 142 -20.76 -7.28 -6.93
C PRO A 142 -22.11 -7.12 -6.22
N ALA A 143 -22.80 -8.23 -6.03
CA ALA A 143 -24.05 -8.25 -5.29
C ALA A 143 -23.80 -8.11 -3.78
N ASP A 144 -24.69 -7.39 -3.08
CA ASP A 144 -24.69 -7.26 -1.62
C ASP A 144 -25.38 -8.48 -0.98
N ILE A 145 -24.70 -9.62 -1.01
CA ILE A 145 -25.22 -10.94 -0.60
C ILE A 145 -24.15 -11.75 0.14
N ASN A 146 -24.57 -12.74 0.94
CA ASN A 146 -23.64 -13.65 1.61
C ASN A 146 -23.14 -14.73 0.65
N ASP A 147 -22.00 -15.34 0.97
CA ASP A 147 -21.43 -16.44 0.18
C ASP A 147 -22.40 -17.62 0.04
N SER A 148 -23.17 -17.91 1.09
CA SER A 148 -24.18 -18.98 1.11
C SER A 148 -25.34 -18.74 0.13
N ASP A 149 -25.54 -17.50 -0.31
CA ASP A 149 -26.61 -17.13 -1.24
C ASP A 149 -26.17 -17.31 -2.72
N VAL A 150 -24.89 -17.60 -2.99
CA VAL A 150 -24.35 -17.79 -4.34
C VAL A 150 -24.16 -19.28 -4.63
N THR A 151 -24.97 -19.84 -5.53
CA THR A 151 -24.89 -21.25 -5.95
C THR A 151 -24.60 -21.38 -7.44
N ASP A 152 -24.26 -22.59 -7.89
CA ASP A 152 -24.09 -22.87 -9.33
C ASP A 152 -25.39 -22.70 -10.13
N GLU A 153 -26.55 -22.79 -9.47
CA GLU A 153 -27.87 -22.62 -10.08
C GLU A 153 -28.30 -21.14 -10.18
N GLY A 154 -27.69 -20.26 -9.37
CA GLY A 154 -28.00 -18.83 -9.38
C GLY A 154 -27.71 -18.14 -8.05
N VAL A 155 -28.07 -16.86 -7.99
CA VAL A 155 -28.04 -16.08 -6.76
C VAL A 155 -29.42 -16.18 -6.10
N LEU A 156 -29.45 -16.75 -4.90
CA LEU A 156 -30.64 -16.77 -4.05
C LEU A 156 -30.84 -15.37 -3.46
N GLN A 157 -31.96 -14.73 -3.81
CA GLN A 157 -32.25 -13.40 -3.28
C GLN A 157 -32.87 -13.52 -1.89
N SER A 158 -32.03 -13.59 -0.86
CA SER A 158 -32.45 -13.44 0.53
C SER A 158 -32.88 -12.00 0.78
N TYR A 159 -34.19 -11.78 0.99
CA TYR A 159 -34.76 -10.47 1.35
C TYR A 159 -34.47 -10.11 2.82
N SER A 160 -33.20 -9.99 3.21
CA SER A 160 -32.85 -9.38 4.50
C SER A 160 -32.89 -7.86 4.34
N ARG A 161 -34.10 -7.28 4.27
CA ARG A 161 -34.27 -5.82 4.30
C ARG A 161 -33.82 -5.30 5.67
N GLY A 162 -32.57 -4.83 5.75
CA GLY A 162 -32.07 -4.05 6.87
C GLY A 162 -30.91 -4.65 7.66
N GLU A 163 -30.54 -5.91 7.41
CA GLU A 163 -29.37 -6.52 8.06
C GLU A 163 -28.14 -6.48 7.13
N PRO A 164 -26.94 -6.17 7.66
CA PRO A 164 -25.73 -6.17 6.86
C PRO A 164 -25.37 -7.59 6.42
N THR A 165 -25.03 -7.75 5.14
CA THR A 165 -24.43 -8.98 4.59
C THR A 165 -22.91 -8.94 4.72
N GLN A 166 -22.26 -10.05 4.41
CA GLN A 166 -20.79 -10.12 4.27
C GLN A 166 -20.23 -9.10 3.27
N MET A 167 -21.03 -8.71 2.26
CA MET A 167 -20.62 -7.76 1.23
C MET A 167 -20.93 -6.31 1.56
N SER A 168 -21.76 -6.01 2.56
CA SER A 168 -22.23 -4.63 2.82
C SER A 168 -21.08 -3.66 3.13
N VAL A 169 -20.05 -4.10 3.84
CA VAL A 169 -18.86 -3.28 4.11
C VAL A 169 -18.03 -3.02 2.84
N MET A 170 -17.97 -4.00 1.94
CA MET A 170 -17.30 -3.84 0.64
C MET A 170 -18.07 -2.84 -0.23
N MET A 171 -19.41 -2.90 -0.23
CA MET A 171 -20.26 -1.94 -0.93
C MET A 171 -20.09 -0.51 -0.40
N ALA A 172 -19.99 -0.36 0.92
CA ALA A 172 -19.66 0.93 1.55
C ALA A 172 -18.27 1.42 1.15
N LYS A 173 -17.25 0.55 1.17
CA LYS A 173 -15.89 0.89 0.74
C LYS A 173 -15.80 1.25 -0.74
N LEU A 174 -16.62 0.65 -1.62
CA LEU A 174 -16.69 1.02 -3.04
C LEU A 174 -17.27 2.42 -3.23
N ARG A 175 -18.33 2.78 -2.49
CA ARG A 175 -18.88 4.15 -2.53
C ARG A 175 -17.86 5.15 -2.00
N LEU A 176 -17.16 4.79 -0.93
CA LEU A 176 -16.08 5.57 -0.38
C LEU A 176 -14.90 5.73 -1.36
N PHE A 177 -14.53 4.69 -2.10
CA PHE A 177 -13.50 4.77 -3.15
C PHE A 177 -13.86 5.83 -4.19
N ARG A 178 -15.11 5.81 -4.67
CA ARG A 178 -15.62 6.79 -5.65
C ARG A 178 -15.62 8.21 -5.07
N LEU A 179 -16.13 8.37 -3.86
CA LEU A 179 -16.20 9.66 -3.17
C LEU A 179 -14.81 10.24 -2.88
N SER A 180 -13.93 9.43 -2.29
CA SER A 180 -12.55 9.83 -1.99
C SER A 180 -11.76 10.21 -3.25
N THR A 181 -11.91 9.46 -4.35
CA THR A 181 -11.23 9.79 -5.62
C THR A 181 -11.69 11.14 -6.17
N ARG A 182 -13.00 11.43 -6.13
CA ARG A 182 -13.56 12.74 -6.53
C ARG A 182 -13.06 13.87 -5.64
N ILE A 183 -13.03 13.67 -4.32
CA ILE A 183 -12.53 14.65 -3.35
C ILE A 183 -11.04 14.90 -3.56
N CYS A 184 -10.23 13.85 -3.70
CA CYS A 184 -8.78 13.96 -3.90
C CYS A 184 -8.45 14.72 -5.20
N ARG A 185 -9.19 14.44 -6.29
CA ARG A 185 -9.09 15.22 -7.53
C ARG A 185 -9.43 16.70 -7.32
N HIS A 186 -10.48 16.98 -6.55
CA HIS A 186 -10.93 18.33 -6.25
C HIS A 186 -9.91 19.15 -5.43
N ILE A 187 -9.39 18.57 -4.34
CA ILE A 187 -8.45 19.26 -3.43
C ILE A 187 -7.05 19.43 -4.04
N SER A 188 -6.67 18.57 -4.97
CA SER A 188 -5.42 18.70 -5.73
C SER A 188 -5.55 19.64 -6.93
N GLY A 189 -6.78 19.92 -7.38
CA GLY A 189 -7.08 20.77 -8.53
C GLY A 189 -7.17 22.27 -8.22
N PRO A 190 -7.39 23.11 -9.27
CA PRO A 190 -7.59 24.55 -9.11
C PRO A 190 -8.87 24.91 -8.35
N SER A 191 -9.84 23.98 -8.29
CA SER A 191 -11.11 24.13 -7.58
C SER A 191 -11.00 23.99 -6.06
N ARG A 192 -9.82 23.72 -5.48
CA ARG A 192 -9.66 23.38 -4.05
C ARG A 192 -10.17 24.42 -3.03
N LEU A 193 -10.43 25.65 -3.47
CA LEU A 193 -10.96 26.73 -2.63
C LEU A 193 -12.46 27.01 -2.90
N ASP A 194 -13.11 26.20 -3.73
CA ASP A 194 -14.53 26.33 -4.07
C ASP A 194 -15.42 25.88 -2.91
N GLN A 195 -16.05 26.86 -2.24
CA GLN A 195 -16.92 26.61 -1.10
C GLN A 195 -18.22 25.89 -1.45
N ARG A 196 -18.68 25.97 -2.72
CA ARG A 196 -19.87 25.24 -3.14
C ARG A 196 -19.57 23.75 -3.19
N LEU A 197 -18.47 23.38 -3.85
CA LEU A 197 -18.01 21.99 -3.92
C LEU A 197 -17.63 21.44 -2.54
N LEU A 198 -17.06 22.27 -1.66
CA LEU A 198 -16.86 21.96 -0.25
C LEU A 198 -18.15 21.46 0.41
N ASN A 199 -19.23 22.25 0.33
CA ASN A 199 -20.52 21.89 0.95
C ASN A 199 -21.16 20.66 0.28
N GLU A 200 -21.08 20.54 -1.04
CA GLU A 200 -21.59 19.36 -1.77
C GLU A 200 -20.89 18.07 -1.30
N PHE A 201 -19.56 18.09 -1.17
CA PHE A 201 -18.82 16.92 -0.65
C PHE A 201 -19.08 16.68 0.84
N ASP A 202 -19.28 17.73 1.63
CA ASP A 202 -19.63 17.61 3.05
C ASP A 202 -20.94 16.83 3.24
N ASP A 203 -21.96 17.18 2.45
CA ASP A 203 -23.26 16.51 2.43
C ASP A 203 -23.16 15.06 1.92
N GLU A 204 -22.33 14.80 0.90
CA GLU A 204 -22.07 13.44 0.41
C GLU A 204 -21.40 12.55 1.46
N ILE A 205 -20.41 13.06 2.21
CA ILE A 205 -19.75 12.32 3.30
C ILE A 205 -20.76 12.05 4.42
N ALA A 206 -21.52 13.05 4.83
CA ALA A 206 -22.55 12.91 5.87
C ALA A 206 -23.63 11.89 5.48
N GLY A 207 -24.04 11.91 4.21
CA GLY A 207 -24.99 10.94 3.65
C GLY A 207 -24.48 9.50 3.70
N GLU A 208 -23.18 9.27 3.49
CA GLU A 208 -22.59 7.93 3.68
C GLU A 208 -22.48 7.54 5.16
N GLN A 209 -22.07 8.45 6.05
CA GLN A 209 -22.04 8.18 7.51
C GLN A 209 -23.42 7.75 8.02
N GLY A 210 -24.49 8.46 7.64
CA GLY A 210 -25.85 8.13 8.04
C GLY A 210 -26.30 6.74 7.56
N LYS A 211 -25.86 6.30 6.37
CA LYS A 211 -26.12 4.93 5.89
C LYS A 211 -25.40 3.89 6.73
N TRP A 212 -24.16 4.16 7.17
CA TRP A 212 -23.38 3.23 7.98
C TRP A 212 -23.89 3.17 9.41
N ASP A 213 -24.31 4.31 9.97
CA ASP A 213 -24.94 4.39 11.30
C ASP A 213 -26.22 3.57 11.32
N SER A 214 -27.10 3.75 10.33
CA SER A 214 -28.34 2.96 10.20
C SER A 214 -28.10 1.47 9.97
N MET A 215 -26.93 1.09 9.44
CA MET A 215 -26.62 -0.31 9.10
C MET A 215 -25.96 -1.06 10.26
N TYR A 216 -25.08 -0.40 11.00
CA TYR A 216 -24.20 -1.07 11.97
C TYR A 216 -24.47 -0.67 13.44
N MET A 217 -25.21 0.42 13.69
CA MET A 217 -25.54 0.87 15.05
C MET A 217 -27.00 0.56 15.39
N VAL A 218 -27.27 0.35 16.67
CA VAL A 218 -28.61 0.20 17.24
C VAL A 218 -28.84 1.41 18.16
N ASP A 219 -29.76 2.28 17.78
CA ASP A 219 -30.08 3.53 18.51
C ASP A 219 -28.83 4.38 18.84
N GLY A 220 -27.88 4.44 17.90
CA GLY A 220 -26.64 5.20 18.04
C GLY A 220 -25.56 4.52 18.90
N SER A 221 -25.77 3.27 19.31
CA SER A 221 -24.81 2.47 20.07
C SER A 221 -24.38 1.21 19.33
N PRO A 222 -23.16 0.70 19.54
CA PRO A 222 -22.72 -0.57 18.95
C PRO A 222 -23.55 -1.76 19.43
N ASN A 223 -23.89 -2.68 18.52
CA ASN A 223 -24.47 -3.96 18.89
C ASN A 223 -23.41 -4.87 19.54
N ILE A 224 -23.60 -5.20 20.82
CA ILE A 224 -22.67 -6.04 21.61
C ILE A 224 -22.56 -7.46 21.03
N LEU A 225 -23.60 -7.94 20.33
CA LEU A 225 -23.63 -9.26 19.70
C LEU A 225 -22.97 -9.29 18.32
N ASP A 226 -22.67 -8.12 17.74
CA ASP A 226 -22.02 -8.00 16.43
C ASP A 226 -20.73 -7.17 16.51
N PRO A 227 -19.64 -7.75 17.06
CA PRO A 227 -18.34 -7.08 17.12
C PRO A 227 -17.76 -6.82 15.72
N ASN A 228 -18.15 -7.58 14.69
CA ASN A 228 -17.69 -7.38 13.32
C ASN A 228 -18.31 -6.10 12.73
N GLY A 229 -19.63 -5.94 12.84
CA GLY A 229 -20.33 -4.73 12.42
C GLY A 229 -19.78 -3.48 13.09
N TYR A 230 -19.50 -3.56 14.40
CA TYR A 230 -18.87 -2.44 15.11
C TYR A 230 -17.46 -2.12 14.57
N ALA A 231 -16.62 -3.13 14.32
CA ALA A 231 -15.31 -2.91 13.73
C ALA A 231 -15.39 -2.30 12.32
N TYR A 232 -16.34 -2.77 11.49
CA TYR A 232 -16.58 -2.21 10.15
C TYR A 232 -17.03 -0.76 10.22
N TRP A 233 -17.94 -0.44 11.13
CA TRP A 233 -18.36 0.94 11.39
C TRP A 233 -17.17 1.82 11.78
N CYS A 234 -16.33 1.39 12.74
CA CYS A 234 -15.11 2.12 13.12
C CYS A 234 -14.20 2.38 11.91
N VAL A 235 -13.96 1.36 11.07
CA VAL A 235 -13.14 1.51 9.85
C VAL A 235 -13.75 2.55 8.92
N LEU A 236 -15.04 2.44 8.59
CA LEU A 236 -15.72 3.37 7.67
C LEU A 236 -15.71 4.81 8.22
N GLN A 237 -16.00 4.99 9.50
CA GLN A 237 -15.98 6.30 10.15
C GLN A 237 -14.59 6.95 10.13
N THR A 238 -13.51 6.18 10.29
CA THR A 238 -12.14 6.74 10.16
C THR A 238 -11.90 7.32 8.77
N TYR A 239 -12.52 6.76 7.72
CA TYR A 239 -12.40 7.31 6.38
C TYR A 239 -13.20 8.59 6.18
N ALA A 240 -14.44 8.65 6.66
CA ALA A 240 -15.24 9.87 6.59
C ALA A 240 -14.56 11.03 7.32
N HIS A 241 -14.12 10.83 8.56
CA HIS A 241 -13.40 11.85 9.30
C HIS A 241 -12.10 12.25 8.62
N HIS A 242 -11.38 11.32 7.99
CA HIS A 242 -10.18 11.67 7.25
C HIS A 242 -10.48 12.52 6.01
N LEU A 243 -11.58 12.22 5.29
CA LEU A 243 -12.03 13.04 4.16
C LEU A 243 -12.42 14.45 4.60
N TYR A 244 -13.12 14.61 5.73
CA TYR A 244 -13.39 15.95 6.28
C TYR A 244 -12.09 16.73 6.56
N LEU A 245 -11.08 16.08 7.16
CA LEU A 245 -9.79 16.74 7.41
C LEU A 245 -9.14 17.20 6.11
N LEU A 246 -9.11 16.35 5.08
CA LEU A 246 -8.54 16.70 3.78
C LEU A 246 -9.30 17.84 3.08
N LEU A 247 -10.64 17.81 3.17
CA LEU A 247 -11.52 18.75 2.48
C LEU A 247 -11.52 20.15 3.14
N HIS A 248 -11.56 20.20 4.48
CA HIS A 248 -11.64 21.46 5.23
C HIS A 248 -10.28 22.12 5.49
N ARG A 249 -9.20 21.39 5.26
CA ARG A 249 -7.84 21.86 5.51
C ARG A 249 -7.52 23.24 4.92
N PRO A 250 -7.88 23.61 3.67
CA PRO A 250 -7.56 24.96 3.16
C PRO A 250 -8.24 26.12 3.91
N PHE A 251 -9.29 25.83 4.68
CA PHE A 251 -10.21 26.81 5.25
C PHE A 251 -10.14 26.92 6.79
N HIS A 252 -9.33 26.10 7.47
CA HIS A 252 -9.38 25.99 8.94
C HIS A 252 -8.61 27.08 9.73
N HIS A 253 -7.52 27.61 9.16
CA HIS A 253 -6.59 28.51 9.86
C HIS A 253 -7.00 29.99 9.70
N SER A 254 -7.05 30.75 10.81
CA SER A 254 -7.46 32.16 10.87
C SER A 254 -6.68 33.10 9.95
N LYS A 255 -5.41 32.78 9.65
CA LYS A 255 -4.53 33.58 8.80
C LYS A 255 -4.79 33.35 7.30
N SER A 256 -5.52 32.30 6.94
CA SER A 256 -5.87 31.99 5.56
C SER A 256 -6.89 33.02 5.03
N PRO A 257 -6.73 33.55 3.81
CA PRO A 257 -7.71 34.44 3.20
C PRO A 257 -9.06 33.73 2.94
N SER A 258 -9.07 32.40 2.95
CA SER A 258 -10.26 31.57 2.78
C SER A 258 -10.76 31.00 4.11
N PHE A 259 -10.42 31.61 5.25
CA PHE A 259 -10.82 31.09 6.56
C PHE A 259 -12.35 30.96 6.72
N LEU A 260 -12.80 29.79 7.18
CA LEU A 260 -14.18 29.49 7.53
C LEU A 260 -14.24 28.88 8.94
N LYS A 261 -14.98 29.53 9.85
CA LYS A 261 -15.19 29.01 11.22
C LYS A 261 -15.79 27.60 11.22
N SER A 262 -16.79 27.35 10.37
CA SER A 262 -17.41 26.04 10.20
C SER A 262 -16.41 24.94 9.80
N SER A 263 -15.42 25.29 8.98
CA SER A 263 -14.37 24.35 8.57
C SER A 263 -13.44 24.00 9.73
N ARG A 264 -13.07 25.00 10.56
CA ARG A 264 -12.35 24.73 11.80
C ARG A 264 -13.13 23.84 12.76
N ASP A 265 -14.42 24.13 12.94
CA ASP A 265 -15.30 23.33 13.82
C ASP A 265 -15.40 21.88 13.33
N LYS A 266 -15.44 21.68 12.00
CA LYS A 266 -15.38 20.35 11.40
C LYS A 266 -14.03 19.66 11.62
N CYS A 267 -12.91 20.38 11.45
CA CYS A 267 -11.58 19.82 11.72
C CYS A 267 -11.44 19.38 13.19
N ILE A 268 -11.90 20.19 14.15
CA ILE A 268 -11.87 19.85 15.58
C ILE A 268 -12.73 18.62 15.87
N SER A 269 -14.01 18.64 15.45
CA SER A 269 -14.94 17.54 15.72
C SER A 269 -14.52 16.23 15.05
N SER A 270 -14.07 16.29 13.80
CA SER A 270 -13.58 15.10 13.06
C SER A 270 -12.30 14.55 13.65
N SER A 271 -11.40 15.42 14.12
CA SER A 271 -10.18 14.96 14.79
C SER A 271 -10.47 14.27 16.11
N ALA A 272 -11.32 14.88 16.94
CA ALA A 272 -11.73 14.29 18.22
C ALA A 272 -12.44 12.94 18.03
N ALA A 273 -13.35 12.85 17.06
CA ALA A 273 -14.04 11.60 16.72
C ALA A 273 -13.05 10.51 16.28
N MET A 274 -12.06 10.85 15.44
CA MET A 274 -11.07 9.89 14.99
C MET A 274 -10.14 9.39 16.10
N ILE A 275 -9.72 10.29 17.00
CA ILE A 275 -8.94 9.93 18.20
C ILE A 275 -9.77 9.01 19.12
N SER A 276 -11.07 9.30 19.27
CA SER A 276 -12.01 8.45 20.01
C SER A 276 -12.19 7.07 19.38
N ILE A 277 -12.32 6.96 18.05
CA ILE A 277 -12.40 5.66 17.37
C ILE A 277 -11.10 4.86 17.57
N HIS A 278 -9.94 5.50 17.50
CA HIS A 278 -8.67 4.85 17.81
C HIS A 278 -8.65 4.34 19.27
N LYS A 279 -9.17 5.12 20.22
CA LYS A 279 -9.32 4.71 21.62
C LYS A 279 -10.24 3.49 21.75
N GLN A 280 -11.39 3.50 21.09
CA GLN A 280 -12.35 2.39 21.10
C GLN A 280 -11.72 1.10 20.58
N LEU A 281 -11.01 1.15 19.44
CA LEU A 281 -10.30 0.00 18.88
C LEU A 281 -9.17 -0.53 19.79
N TYR A 282 -8.59 0.32 20.63
CA TYR A 282 -7.51 -0.04 21.55
C TYR A 282 -8.02 -0.61 22.87
N GLU A 283 -9.08 -0.01 23.45
CA GLU A 283 -9.53 -0.29 24.82
C GLU A 283 -10.75 -1.20 24.89
N ALA A 284 -11.63 -1.21 23.87
CA ALA A 284 -12.90 -1.92 23.95
C ALA A 284 -12.69 -3.45 23.89
N PRO A 285 -13.14 -4.23 24.90
CA PRO A 285 -12.99 -5.68 24.90
C PRO A 285 -13.61 -6.37 23.67
N LEU A 286 -14.74 -5.84 23.18
CA LEU A 286 -15.43 -6.33 21.97
C LEU A 286 -14.56 -6.23 20.71
N LEU A 287 -13.64 -5.26 20.66
CA LEU A 287 -12.78 -5.00 19.50
C LEU A 287 -11.38 -5.59 19.64
N ARG A 288 -11.11 -6.41 20.68
CA ARG A 288 -9.78 -6.98 20.94
C ARG A 288 -9.20 -7.75 19.74
N ASN A 289 -10.05 -8.45 18.99
CA ASN A 289 -9.65 -9.19 17.79
C ASN A 289 -9.29 -8.28 16.60
N PHE A 290 -9.67 -7.00 16.66
CA PHE A 290 -9.44 -5.98 15.65
C PHE A 290 -8.29 -5.04 15.98
N LEU A 291 -7.55 -5.28 17.07
CA LEU A 291 -6.40 -4.46 17.47
C LEU A 291 -5.34 -4.32 16.35
N TRP A 292 -5.27 -5.28 15.43
CA TRP A 292 -4.37 -5.23 14.27
C TRP A 292 -4.68 -4.04 13.32
N LEU A 293 -5.90 -3.50 13.34
CA LEU A 293 -6.26 -2.29 12.57
C LEU A 293 -5.45 -1.06 13.00
N LEU A 294 -4.95 -1.05 14.23
CA LEU A 294 -4.10 0.02 14.78
C LEU A 294 -2.63 -0.11 14.38
N SER A 295 -2.23 -1.19 13.71
CA SER A 295 -0.85 -1.31 13.21
C SER A 295 -0.61 -0.49 11.94
N GLY A 296 -1.68 -0.06 11.27
CA GLY A 296 -1.64 0.48 9.92
C GLY A 296 -2.25 1.87 9.78
N VAL A 297 -3.06 2.01 8.72
CA VAL A 297 -3.66 3.27 8.27
C VAL A 297 -4.55 3.94 9.32
N THR A 298 -5.20 3.19 10.22
CA THR A 298 -6.01 3.79 11.30
C THR A 298 -5.18 4.70 12.19
N SER A 299 -3.97 4.26 12.56
CA SER A 299 -3.06 5.03 13.41
C SER A 299 -2.44 6.19 12.65
N LEU A 300 -2.14 6.00 11.35
CA LEU A 300 -1.70 7.09 10.49
C LEU A 300 -2.76 8.20 10.40
N LYS A 301 -4.03 7.85 10.19
CA LYS A 301 -5.14 8.80 10.18
C LYS A 301 -5.31 9.47 11.56
N ALA A 302 -5.22 8.72 12.66
CA ALA A 302 -5.31 9.27 14.00
C ALA A 302 -4.18 10.27 14.30
N LEU A 303 -2.97 10.03 13.77
CA LEU A 303 -1.90 11.02 13.81
C LEU A 303 -2.27 12.28 13.03
N HIS A 304 -2.80 12.15 11.81
CA HIS A 304 -3.27 13.30 11.02
C HIS A 304 -4.29 14.13 11.80
N ALA A 305 -5.28 13.46 12.42
CA ALA A 305 -6.27 14.08 13.29
C ALA A 305 -5.62 14.81 14.47
N ALA A 306 -4.63 14.23 15.14
CA ALA A 306 -3.95 14.89 16.24
C ALA A 306 -3.16 16.13 15.81
N VAL A 307 -2.50 16.09 14.64
CA VAL A 307 -1.80 17.24 14.04
C VAL A 307 -2.80 18.34 13.67
N ALA A 308 -3.91 17.98 13.01
CA ALA A 308 -4.98 18.91 12.64
C ALA A 308 -5.62 19.59 13.86
N LEU A 309 -5.90 18.80 14.90
CA LEU A 309 -6.45 19.28 16.16
C LEU A 309 -5.47 20.22 16.86
N ASN A 310 -4.18 19.87 16.91
CA ASN A 310 -3.15 20.73 17.49
C ASN A 310 -3.02 22.06 16.72
N SER A 311 -3.06 22.04 15.39
CA SER A 311 -3.10 23.27 14.56
C SER A 311 -4.28 24.17 14.95
N CYS A 312 -5.48 23.59 15.07
CA CYS A 312 -6.67 24.35 15.48
C CYS A 312 -6.55 24.94 16.90
N ILE A 313 -6.00 24.18 17.86
CA ILE A 313 -5.77 24.64 19.25
C ILE A 313 -4.79 25.80 19.28
N GLN A 314 -3.68 25.71 18.53
CA GLN A 314 -2.67 26.77 18.48
C GLN A 314 -3.26 28.06 17.91
N ASP A 315 -4.02 27.97 16.83
CA ASP A 315 -4.69 29.12 16.22
C ASP A 315 -5.75 29.74 17.14
N LEU A 316 -6.51 28.91 17.88
CA LEU A 316 -7.48 29.38 18.89
C LEU A 316 -6.80 30.05 20.09
N SER A 317 -5.63 29.58 20.52
CA SER A 317 -4.91 30.18 21.65
C SER A 317 -4.43 31.61 21.37
N MET A 318 -4.31 31.98 20.09
CA MET A 318 -4.01 33.35 19.66
C MET A 318 -5.26 34.26 19.65
N THR A 319 -6.46 33.68 19.72
CA THR A 319 -7.74 34.40 19.70
C THR A 319 -8.39 34.35 21.08
N VAL A 320 -8.67 35.52 21.66
CA VAL A 320 -9.23 35.61 23.02
C VAL A 320 -10.67 35.05 23.01
N ASP A 321 -10.86 33.95 23.73
CA ASP A 321 -12.13 33.39 24.19
C ASP A 321 -13.04 32.69 23.15
N MET A 322 -13.01 31.36 23.15
CA MET A 322 -13.90 30.52 22.33
C MET A 322 -14.21 29.27 23.15
N GLY A 323 -15.48 29.03 23.48
CA GLY A 323 -16.01 27.98 24.38
C GLY A 323 -15.70 26.52 24.04
N TYR A 324 -14.45 26.21 23.75
CA TYR A 324 -13.84 24.90 23.57
C TYR A 324 -12.98 24.60 24.79
N ASP A 325 -13.06 23.37 25.27
CA ASP A 325 -12.17 22.86 26.31
C ASP A 325 -10.81 22.50 25.68
N LEU A 326 -9.92 23.49 25.58
CA LEU A 326 -8.59 23.30 24.98
C LEU A 326 -7.74 22.31 25.79
N ASP A 327 -7.92 22.24 27.11
CA ASP A 327 -7.21 21.33 27.98
C ASP A 327 -7.66 19.89 27.76
N PHE A 328 -8.97 19.66 27.57
CA PHE A 328 -9.51 18.37 27.15
C PHE A 328 -8.87 17.88 25.85
N PHE A 329 -8.79 18.72 24.80
CA PHE A 329 -8.20 18.30 23.54
C PHE A 329 -6.70 17.99 23.64
N ARG A 330 -5.94 18.77 24.43
CA ARG A 330 -4.53 18.46 24.72
C ARG A 330 -4.40 17.13 25.47
N ALA A 331 -5.28 16.85 26.43
CA ALA A 331 -5.32 15.59 27.13
C ALA A 331 -5.61 14.42 26.19
N GLU A 332 -6.56 14.56 25.26
CA GLU A 332 -6.87 13.53 24.25
C GLU A 332 -5.66 13.22 23.36
N ILE A 333 -4.93 14.24 22.89
CA ILE A 333 -3.65 14.05 22.16
C ILE A 333 -2.62 13.32 23.05
N GLY A 334 -2.56 13.62 24.34
CA GLY A 334 -1.68 12.91 25.29
C GLY A 334 -2.02 11.45 25.45
N THR A 335 -3.31 11.11 25.58
CA THR A 335 -3.71 9.71 25.65
C THR A 335 -3.42 8.97 24.34
N LEU A 336 -3.58 9.62 23.18
CA LEU A 336 -3.18 9.04 21.89
C LEU A 336 -1.68 8.78 21.83
N THR A 337 -0.87 9.72 22.30
CA THR A 337 0.60 9.61 22.35
C THR A 337 1.03 8.37 23.14
N LEU A 338 0.40 8.14 24.30
CA LEU A 338 0.64 6.93 25.10
C LEU A 338 0.25 5.65 24.38
N ARG A 339 -0.90 5.62 23.70
CA ARG A 339 -1.33 4.46 22.89
C ARG A 339 -0.38 4.19 21.72
N MET A 340 0.09 5.23 21.04
CA MET A 340 1.08 5.09 19.95
C MET A 340 2.41 4.55 20.47
N LYS A 341 2.85 4.99 21.65
CA LYS A 341 4.04 4.47 22.32
C LYS A 341 3.91 2.98 22.65
N ASP A 342 2.79 2.56 23.21
CA ASP A 342 2.53 1.15 23.52
C ASP A 342 2.53 0.27 22.26
N LEU A 343 1.95 0.77 21.16
CA LEU A 343 1.92 0.08 19.87
C LEU A 343 3.23 0.15 19.08
N SER A 344 4.22 0.93 19.52
CA SER A 344 5.47 1.18 18.77
C SER A 344 6.29 -0.09 18.48
N GLY A 345 6.30 -1.05 19.40
CA GLY A 345 6.98 -2.34 19.20
C GLY A 345 6.29 -3.25 18.17
N ARG A 346 5.03 -2.94 17.82
CA ARG A 346 4.20 -3.72 16.88
C ARG A 346 4.11 -3.06 15.52
N SER A 347 4.21 -1.74 15.45
CA SER A 347 4.03 -0.96 14.23
C SER A 347 5.08 0.14 14.10
N LYS A 348 5.74 0.16 12.93
CA LYS A 348 6.62 1.26 12.52
C LYS A 348 5.87 2.58 12.43
N ILE A 349 4.60 2.56 11.99
CA ILE A 349 3.75 3.76 11.89
C ILE A 349 3.52 4.32 13.30
N CYS A 350 3.15 3.49 14.27
CA CYS A 350 2.95 3.94 15.65
C CYS A 350 4.25 4.42 16.29
N SER A 351 5.39 3.79 15.99
CA SER A 351 6.71 4.24 16.47
C SER A 351 7.05 5.65 15.97
N ARG A 352 6.85 5.94 14.68
CA ARG A 352 7.07 7.28 14.10
C ARG A 352 6.03 8.28 14.58
N ALA A 353 4.76 7.88 14.63
CA ALA A 353 3.68 8.71 15.14
C ALA A 353 3.94 9.13 16.60
N TYR A 354 4.43 8.21 17.43
CA TYR A 354 4.81 8.53 18.80
C TYR A 354 5.87 9.64 18.85
N GLN A 355 6.93 9.56 18.04
CA GLN A 355 7.97 10.59 17.99
C GLN A 355 7.38 11.95 17.63
N VAL A 356 6.55 12.02 16.58
CA VAL A 356 5.90 13.27 16.15
C VAL A 356 5.01 13.83 17.25
N LEU A 357 4.16 13.00 17.86
CA LEU A 357 3.25 13.44 18.92
C LEU A 357 4.00 13.89 20.18
N ASP A 358 5.04 13.17 20.60
CA ASP A 358 5.89 13.54 21.75
C ASP A 358 6.54 14.91 21.53
N HIS A 359 6.99 15.20 20.31
CA HIS A 359 7.48 16.52 19.92
C HIS A 359 6.40 17.61 19.98
N LEU A 360 5.17 17.33 19.52
CA LEU A 360 4.06 18.28 19.60
C LEU A 360 3.73 18.68 21.04
N GLN A 361 3.84 17.75 21.99
CA GLN A 361 3.49 17.99 23.38
C GLN A 361 4.59 18.69 24.20
N THR A 362 5.85 18.43 23.87
CA THR A 362 7.00 18.93 24.66
C THR A 362 7.35 20.39 24.39
N HIS A 363 6.91 20.99 23.28
CA HIS A 363 7.31 22.37 22.91
C HIS A 363 6.13 23.31 22.58
N PRO A 364 5.24 23.64 23.54
CA PRO A 364 4.09 24.51 23.26
C PRO A 364 4.44 26.00 23.00
N GLY A 365 5.64 26.49 23.33
CA GLY A 365 5.89 27.94 23.25
C GLY A 365 7.25 28.51 23.70
N SER A 366 8.39 27.91 23.35
CA SER A 366 9.71 28.50 23.64
C SER A 366 10.40 29.04 22.38
N GLY A 367 10.61 30.36 22.34
CA GLY A 367 11.32 31.05 21.25
C GLY A 367 12.83 30.80 21.33
N SER A 368 13.33 29.96 20.42
CA SER A 368 14.76 29.87 20.07
C SER A 368 14.88 29.85 18.55
N THR A 369 15.88 30.52 17.99
CA THR A 369 16.00 30.80 16.55
C THR A 369 16.20 29.55 15.69
N LEU A 370 16.62 28.42 16.28
CA LEU A 370 16.66 27.10 15.61
C LEU A 370 15.27 26.44 15.51
N VAL A 371 14.34 26.84 16.40
CA VAL A 371 12.99 26.28 16.58
C VAL A 371 11.99 26.85 15.56
N THR A 372 12.28 28.01 14.97
CA THR A 372 11.42 28.61 13.93
C THR A 372 11.39 27.78 12.64
N SER A 373 12.51 27.09 12.30
CA SER A 373 12.58 26.21 11.13
C SER A 373 11.68 24.99 11.29
N MET A 374 11.79 24.28 12.42
CA MET A 374 11.08 23.04 12.70
C MET A 374 9.59 23.26 13.07
N ARG A 375 9.25 24.41 13.68
CA ARG A 375 7.85 24.81 13.87
C ARG A 375 7.15 25.05 12.53
N SER A 376 7.85 25.66 11.57
CA SER A 376 7.30 25.82 10.22
C SER A 376 7.11 24.47 9.54
N GLU A 377 8.01 23.50 9.73
CA GLU A 377 7.88 22.12 9.22
C GLU A 377 6.68 21.37 9.81
N ILE A 378 6.35 21.58 11.10
CA ILE A 378 5.21 20.94 11.77
C ILE A 378 3.88 21.61 11.41
N GLU A 379 3.82 22.94 11.33
CA GLU A 379 2.65 23.66 10.81
C GLU A 379 2.42 23.28 9.34
N ASN A 380 3.51 23.12 8.58
CA ASN A 380 3.48 22.55 7.24
C ASN A 380 3.12 21.06 7.25
N LEU A 381 3.23 20.29 8.33
CA LEU A 381 2.92 18.85 8.30
C LEU A 381 1.44 18.55 8.06
N PHE A 382 0.54 19.41 8.54
CA PHE A 382 -0.87 19.35 8.12
C PHE A 382 -1.00 19.76 6.64
N GLU A 383 -0.22 20.78 6.23
CA GLU A 383 -0.18 21.29 4.85
C GLU A 383 0.56 20.38 3.82
N ASP A 384 1.41 19.49 4.27
CA ASP A 384 2.32 18.68 3.47
C ASP A 384 2.21 17.22 3.91
N TRP A 385 1.08 16.83 4.51
CA TRP A 385 0.75 15.45 4.90
C TRP A 385 0.94 14.42 3.76
N ALA A 386 0.89 14.91 2.51
CA ALA A 386 1.12 14.14 1.30
C ALA A 386 2.60 13.85 0.99
N ASP A 387 3.55 14.48 1.69
CA ASP A 387 4.98 14.18 1.59
C ASP A 387 5.31 12.94 2.44
N VAL A 388 4.57 11.87 2.12
CA VAL A 388 4.68 10.51 2.66
C VAL A 388 6.09 9.94 2.41
N ARG A 389 6.96 10.64 1.66
CA ARG A 389 8.33 10.23 1.34
C ARG A 389 9.18 9.94 2.58
N GLU A 390 8.98 10.70 3.67
CA GLU A 390 9.63 10.44 4.96
C GLU A 390 9.03 9.23 5.71
N TRP A 391 7.80 8.85 5.37
CA TRP A 391 7.06 7.68 5.89
C TRP A 391 7.41 6.38 5.14
N LEU A 392 8.09 6.48 3.99
CA LEU A 392 8.59 5.34 3.23
C LEU A 392 9.86 4.80 3.90
N ASP A 393 9.96 3.49 4.01
CA ASP A 393 11.22 2.84 4.34
C ASP A 393 12.00 2.65 3.03
N THR A 394 12.96 3.53 2.76
CA THR A 394 13.85 3.40 1.59
C THR A 394 14.71 2.13 1.61
N ASN A 395 14.69 1.34 2.68
CA ASN A 395 15.61 0.22 2.87
C ASN A 395 15.03 -1.17 2.61
N VAL A 396 13.80 -1.33 2.08
CA VAL A 396 13.22 -2.69 1.96
C VAL A 396 12.87 -3.11 0.53
N VAL A 397 12.69 -2.18 -0.40
CA VAL A 397 12.72 -2.52 -1.84
C VAL A 397 14.13 -2.31 -2.36
N ASN A 398 14.93 -3.37 -2.37
CA ASN A 398 16.26 -3.38 -2.95
C ASN A 398 16.18 -3.36 -4.50
N TRP A 399 15.65 -2.29 -5.08
CA TRP A 399 15.98 -1.92 -6.47
C TRP A 399 17.35 -1.26 -6.47
N ALA A 400 18.39 -1.95 -5.99
CA ALA A 400 19.77 -1.45 -6.05
C ALA A 400 20.26 -1.17 -7.48
N ALA A 401 19.47 -1.50 -8.50
CA ALA A 401 19.80 -1.17 -9.87
C ALA A 401 18.53 -1.05 -10.72
N ALA A 402 17.88 0.12 -10.72
CA ALA A 402 17.17 0.53 -11.92
C ALA A 402 18.25 0.91 -12.94
N VAL A 403 18.53 -0.01 -13.86
CA VAL A 403 19.47 0.21 -14.97
C VAL A 403 18.65 0.58 -16.19
N GLN A 404 18.89 1.75 -16.75
CA GLN A 404 18.40 2.10 -18.07
C GLN A 404 19.20 1.29 -19.08
N VAL A 405 18.51 0.42 -19.80
CA VAL A 405 19.11 -0.40 -20.85
C VAL A 405 18.79 0.26 -22.17
N TYR A 406 19.81 0.78 -22.82
CA TYR A 406 19.72 1.35 -24.16
C TYR A 406 20.07 0.29 -25.18
N GLY A 407 19.26 0.19 -26.22
CA GLY A 407 19.49 -0.74 -27.30
C GLY A 407 18.71 -0.38 -28.54
N LYS A 408 19.14 -0.97 -29.67
CA LYS A 408 18.41 -0.87 -30.93
C LYS A 408 17.57 -2.11 -31.12
N ALA A 409 16.27 -1.90 -31.30
CA ALA A 409 15.35 -2.95 -31.68
C ALA A 409 15.43 -3.17 -33.20
N LYS A 410 15.69 -4.41 -33.62
CA LYS A 410 15.43 -4.89 -34.98
C LYS A 410 14.19 -5.77 -34.94
N VAL A 411 13.17 -5.41 -35.70
CA VAL A 411 11.91 -6.15 -35.78
C VAL A 411 11.94 -7.05 -37.01
N TYR A 412 11.71 -8.33 -36.81
CA TYR A 412 11.61 -9.35 -37.86
C TYR A 412 10.13 -9.63 -38.13
N VAL A 413 9.60 -9.03 -39.20
CA VAL A 413 8.17 -9.11 -39.58
C VAL A 413 7.97 -9.77 -40.94
N ASP A 414 8.90 -9.57 -41.87
CA ASP A 414 8.73 -10.05 -43.24
C ASP A 414 9.06 -11.54 -43.36
N SER A 415 8.02 -12.37 -43.36
CA SER A 415 8.11 -13.82 -43.55
C SER A 415 8.63 -14.26 -44.93
N LYS A 416 8.70 -13.35 -45.91
CA LYS A 416 9.30 -13.63 -47.23
C LYS A 416 10.81 -13.38 -47.26
N SER A 417 11.35 -12.68 -46.26
CA SER A 417 12.79 -12.45 -46.15
C SER A 417 13.49 -13.71 -45.63
N ALA A 418 14.53 -14.15 -46.35
CA ALA A 418 15.37 -15.27 -45.94
C ALA A 418 16.02 -15.00 -44.57
N GLU A 419 16.48 -13.77 -44.32
CA GLU A 419 17.08 -13.38 -43.04
C GLU A 419 16.10 -13.56 -41.87
N THR A 420 14.85 -13.17 -42.06
CA THR A 420 13.79 -13.33 -41.05
C THR A 420 13.48 -14.80 -40.82
N SER A 421 13.33 -15.60 -41.89
CA SER A 421 12.98 -17.01 -41.75
C SER A 421 14.08 -17.83 -41.05
N GLU A 422 15.35 -17.57 -41.39
CA GLU A 422 16.50 -18.21 -40.73
C GLU A 422 16.61 -17.80 -39.26
N TYR A 423 16.46 -16.50 -38.97
CA TYR A 423 16.49 -16.01 -37.59
C TYR A 423 15.37 -16.63 -36.75
N LEU A 424 14.13 -16.60 -37.24
CA LEU A 424 12.98 -17.21 -36.56
C LEU A 424 13.18 -18.71 -36.38
N ALA A 425 13.72 -19.42 -37.36
CA ALA A 425 14.02 -20.85 -37.23
C ALA A 425 15.01 -21.11 -36.08
N SER A 426 16.05 -20.29 -35.96
CA SER A 426 17.02 -20.40 -34.88
C SER A 426 16.39 -20.10 -33.51
N GLN A 427 15.56 -19.06 -33.40
CA GLN A 427 14.94 -18.69 -32.13
C GLN A 427 13.90 -19.71 -31.68
N ILE A 428 13.04 -20.19 -32.58
CA ILE A 428 12.04 -21.22 -32.28
C ILE A 428 12.74 -22.49 -31.78
N ASN A 429 13.81 -22.94 -32.45
CA ASN A 429 14.60 -24.08 -31.99
C ASN A 429 15.19 -23.87 -30.58
N ALA A 430 15.78 -22.69 -30.32
CA ALA A 430 16.40 -22.38 -29.04
C ALA A 430 15.36 -22.34 -27.90
N VAL A 431 14.19 -21.71 -28.15
CA VAL A 431 13.10 -21.61 -27.17
C VAL A 431 12.49 -22.98 -26.91
N THR A 432 12.18 -23.76 -27.96
CA THR A 432 11.68 -25.13 -27.81
C THR A 432 12.65 -25.97 -26.99
N HIS A 433 13.95 -25.95 -27.31
CA HIS A 433 14.94 -26.70 -26.54
C HIS A 433 14.98 -26.26 -25.08
N HIS A 434 15.00 -24.96 -24.80
CA HIS A 434 15.02 -24.45 -23.43
C HIS A 434 13.77 -24.86 -22.63
N VAL A 435 12.59 -24.78 -23.23
CA VAL A 435 11.32 -25.17 -22.58
C VAL A 435 11.34 -26.67 -22.28
N GLU A 436 11.63 -27.50 -23.29
CA GLU A 436 11.63 -28.95 -23.15
C GLU A 436 12.65 -29.44 -22.12
N THR A 437 13.87 -28.89 -22.10
CA THR A 437 14.92 -29.37 -21.19
C THR A 437 14.91 -28.71 -19.82
N ASN A 438 14.83 -27.38 -19.75
CA ASN A 438 15.08 -26.63 -18.52
C ASN A 438 13.79 -26.37 -17.73
N ILE A 439 12.66 -26.19 -18.42
CA ILE A 439 11.36 -25.92 -17.78
C ILE A 439 10.62 -27.24 -17.53
N MET A 440 10.49 -28.08 -18.56
CA MET A 440 9.71 -29.31 -18.50
C MET A 440 10.52 -30.54 -18.06
N GLY A 441 11.86 -30.48 -18.14
CA GLY A 441 12.74 -31.55 -17.66
C GLY A 441 12.82 -32.78 -18.57
N PHE A 442 12.42 -32.67 -19.84
CA PHE A 442 12.43 -33.74 -20.84
C PHE A 442 13.81 -33.95 -21.46
N GLY A 443 14.79 -34.29 -20.62
CA GLY A 443 16.19 -34.48 -21.02
C GLY A 443 16.62 -35.95 -21.17
N GLY A 444 15.69 -36.92 -21.16
CA GLY A 444 16.00 -38.36 -21.23
C GLY A 444 16.71 -38.95 -20.01
N LYS A 445 16.85 -38.18 -18.92
CA LYS A 445 17.46 -38.64 -17.65
C LYS A 445 16.38 -38.97 -16.62
N GLY A 446 16.57 -40.04 -15.86
CA GLY A 446 15.69 -40.40 -14.74
C GLY A 446 14.32 -40.96 -15.13
N GLY A 447 14.15 -41.47 -16.35
CA GLY A 447 12.87 -42.01 -16.84
C GLY A 447 11.93 -40.98 -17.49
N ASN A 448 12.36 -39.72 -17.60
CA ASN A 448 11.63 -38.71 -18.34
C ASN A 448 11.70 -38.95 -19.87
N PRO A 449 10.64 -38.60 -20.62
CA PRO A 449 10.65 -38.63 -22.08
C PRO A 449 11.82 -37.85 -22.71
N GLU A 450 12.19 -38.23 -23.93
CA GLU A 450 13.11 -37.42 -24.74
C GLU A 450 12.47 -36.08 -25.13
N GLN A 451 13.30 -35.05 -25.26
CA GLN A 451 12.86 -33.72 -25.68
C GLN A 451 12.18 -33.76 -27.06
N TRP A 452 11.10 -33.02 -27.22
CA TRP A 452 10.57 -32.73 -28.54
C TRP A 452 11.47 -31.74 -29.29
N LYS A 453 11.71 -31.98 -30.58
CA LYS A 453 12.49 -31.09 -31.46
C LYS A 453 11.57 -30.46 -32.48
N VAL A 454 11.88 -29.22 -32.88
CA VAL A 454 11.11 -28.53 -33.92
C VAL A 454 11.12 -29.31 -35.24
N SER A 455 12.21 -30.04 -35.53
CA SER A 455 12.33 -30.95 -36.68
C SER A 455 11.36 -32.14 -36.66
N ASP A 456 10.69 -32.40 -35.54
CA ASP A 456 9.69 -33.46 -35.43
C ASP A 456 8.34 -33.02 -36.05
N ALA A 457 8.17 -31.70 -36.29
CA ALA A 457 7.10 -31.17 -37.11
C ALA A 457 7.50 -31.09 -38.59
N THR A 458 6.50 -31.19 -39.50
CA THR A 458 6.78 -31.07 -40.94
C THR A 458 7.23 -29.66 -41.33
N ASP A 459 8.17 -29.55 -42.28
CA ASP A 459 8.69 -28.26 -42.77
C ASP A 459 7.58 -27.32 -43.24
N ARG A 460 6.56 -27.86 -43.93
CA ARG A 460 5.40 -27.09 -44.41
C ARG A 460 4.60 -26.47 -43.25
N TYR A 461 4.50 -27.17 -42.13
CA TYR A 461 3.82 -26.67 -40.94
C TYR A 461 4.64 -25.57 -40.26
N ILE A 462 5.96 -25.77 -40.12
CA ILE A 462 6.88 -24.77 -39.54
C ILE A 462 6.86 -23.48 -40.36
N GLU A 463 6.98 -23.57 -41.69
CA GLU A 463 6.95 -22.41 -42.60
C GLU A 463 5.60 -21.69 -42.62
N HIS A 464 4.50 -22.39 -42.34
CA HIS A 464 3.19 -21.76 -42.20
C HIS A 464 3.09 -20.98 -40.88
N MET A 465 3.50 -21.59 -39.77
CA MET A 465 3.44 -20.99 -38.44
C MET A 465 4.36 -19.77 -38.31
N LYS A 466 5.55 -19.80 -38.93
CA LYS A 466 6.49 -18.65 -38.96
C LYS A 466 5.86 -17.36 -39.49
N LYS A 467 4.85 -17.44 -40.36
CA LYS A 467 4.17 -16.26 -40.93
C LYS A 467 3.34 -15.48 -39.92
N ALA A 468 2.96 -16.12 -38.81
CA ALA A 468 2.19 -15.50 -37.74
C ALA A 468 3.07 -14.95 -36.61
N ILE A 469 4.40 -15.10 -36.71
CA ILE A 469 5.35 -14.71 -35.65
C ILE A 469 6.03 -13.41 -36.05
N ILE A 470 5.93 -12.41 -35.18
CA ILE A 470 6.74 -11.19 -35.22
C ILE A 470 7.73 -11.29 -34.07
N ASP A 471 9.02 -11.15 -34.37
CA ASP A 471 10.07 -11.21 -33.36
C ASP A 471 10.82 -9.88 -33.26
N VAL A 472 11.27 -9.55 -32.06
CA VAL A 472 11.95 -8.30 -31.73
C VAL A 472 13.29 -8.62 -31.10
N LYS A 473 14.37 -8.35 -31.84
CA LYS A 473 15.73 -8.45 -31.34
C LYS A 473 16.17 -7.10 -30.80
N ILE A 474 16.33 -6.99 -29.49
CA ILE A 474 16.91 -5.80 -28.86
C ILE A 474 18.41 -6.04 -28.70
N LYS A 475 19.22 -5.37 -29.51
CA LYS A 475 20.67 -5.33 -29.28
C LYS A 475 20.93 -4.30 -28.19
N ILE A 476 21.31 -4.77 -27.01
CA ILE A 476 21.74 -3.88 -25.93
C ILE A 476 23.08 -3.23 -26.32
N GLU A 477 23.11 -1.91 -26.33
CA GLU A 477 24.29 -1.11 -26.67
C GLU A 477 24.92 -0.48 -25.43
N HIS A 478 24.10 -0.06 -24.47
CA HIS A 478 24.58 0.62 -23.28
C HIS A 478 23.68 0.32 -22.07
N PHE A 479 24.32 0.22 -20.91
CA PHE A 479 23.66 0.15 -19.61
C PHE A 479 24.03 1.41 -18.84
N GLU A 480 23.03 2.18 -18.45
CA GLU A 480 23.20 3.35 -17.59
C GLU A 480 22.55 3.07 -16.25
N GLY A 481 23.32 3.21 -15.18
CA GLY A 481 22.82 2.97 -13.83
C GLY A 481 23.65 3.74 -12.84
N LYS A 482 23.00 4.24 -11.78
CA LYS A 482 23.69 4.88 -10.68
C LYS A 482 24.12 3.81 -9.68
N PHE A 483 25.44 3.66 -9.47
CA PHE A 483 25.95 2.88 -8.35
C PHE A 483 25.53 3.57 -7.04
N LYS A 484 25.04 2.83 -6.05
CA LYS A 484 24.72 3.37 -4.71
C LYS A 484 25.72 2.84 -3.70
N MET A 485 26.93 3.39 -3.72
CA MET A 485 28.06 2.94 -2.88
C MET A 485 28.69 4.13 -2.13
N SER A 486 27.87 5.08 -1.68
CA SER A 486 28.31 6.29 -0.98
C SER A 486 29.39 7.10 -1.71
N GLN A 487 29.50 6.95 -3.04
CA GLN A 487 30.56 7.59 -3.79
C GLN A 487 30.42 9.11 -3.81
N GLU A 488 29.20 9.66 -3.63
CA GLU A 488 28.91 11.10 -3.63
C GLU A 488 29.14 11.77 -2.26
N GLU A 489 29.32 10.97 -1.21
CA GLU A 489 29.51 11.44 0.15
C GLU A 489 30.90 12.01 0.39
N THR A 490 31.09 12.71 1.51
CA THR A 490 32.42 13.22 1.85
C THR A 490 33.42 12.09 2.10
N ARG A 491 34.72 12.39 1.98
CA ARG A 491 35.78 11.41 2.27
C ARG A 491 35.72 10.87 3.70
N GLY A 492 35.27 11.68 4.65
CA GLY A 492 35.09 11.28 6.04
C GLY A 492 33.99 10.23 6.18
N ASP A 493 32.83 10.48 5.59
CA ASP A 493 31.66 9.61 5.70
C ASP A 493 31.88 8.29 4.95
N SER A 494 32.37 8.35 3.70
CA SER A 494 32.73 7.15 2.94
C SER A 494 33.85 6.34 3.61
N GLY A 495 34.82 7.01 4.25
CA GLY A 495 35.85 6.37 5.06
C GLY A 495 35.28 5.62 6.27
N GLY A 496 34.31 6.23 6.97
CA GLY A 496 33.60 5.60 8.08
C GLY A 496 32.82 4.36 7.64
N VAL A 497 32.15 4.41 6.49
CA VAL A 497 31.43 3.28 5.89
C VAL A 497 32.39 2.12 5.55
N ILE A 498 33.52 2.40 4.91
CA ILE A 498 34.55 1.40 4.59
C ILE A 498 35.07 0.74 5.88
N ALA A 499 35.41 1.54 6.90
CA ALA A 499 35.91 1.03 8.17
C ALA A 499 34.87 0.14 8.87
N GLY A 500 33.61 0.58 8.94
CA GLY A 500 32.53 -0.19 9.54
C GLY A 500 32.28 -1.52 8.83
N PHE A 501 32.31 -1.55 7.49
CA PHE A 501 32.15 -2.81 6.76
C PHE A 501 33.35 -3.77 6.94
N ARG A 502 34.58 -3.24 7.05
CA ARG A 502 35.78 -4.05 7.31
C ARG A 502 35.78 -4.64 8.72
N GLU A 503 35.33 -3.88 9.72
CA GLU A 503 35.27 -4.33 11.12
C GLU A 503 34.31 -5.51 11.32
N LEU A 504 33.27 -5.60 10.49
CA LEU A 504 32.27 -6.67 10.55
C LEU A 504 32.75 -8.03 10.02
N GLY A 505 33.98 -8.13 9.49
CA GLY A 505 34.76 -9.37 9.39
C GLY A 505 34.26 -10.49 8.46
N THR A 506 33.28 -10.24 7.58
CA THR A 506 32.80 -11.26 6.63
C THR A 506 33.25 -10.96 5.20
N GLU A 507 33.44 -12.01 4.40
CA GLU A 507 33.91 -11.88 3.00
C GLU A 507 32.99 -10.98 2.16
N MET A 508 31.68 -11.11 2.32
CA MET A 508 30.70 -10.26 1.64
C MET A 508 30.89 -8.77 2.01
N ARG A 509 31.08 -8.47 3.30
CA ARG A 509 31.21 -7.09 3.79
C ARG A 509 32.55 -6.48 3.38
N GLN A 510 33.61 -7.29 3.35
CA GLN A 510 34.90 -6.88 2.81
C GLN A 510 34.77 -6.46 1.33
N ARG A 511 34.10 -7.28 0.51
CA ARG A 511 33.86 -6.95 -0.91
C ARG A 511 33.04 -5.66 -1.07
N VAL A 512 32.05 -5.42 -0.20
CA VAL A 512 31.28 -4.17 -0.22
C VAL A 512 32.15 -2.97 0.14
N ALA A 513 33.00 -3.08 1.16
CA ALA A 513 33.95 -2.03 1.54
C ALA A 513 34.90 -1.67 0.39
N ASP A 514 35.44 -2.69 -0.29
CA ASP A 514 36.34 -2.50 -1.43
C ASP A 514 35.60 -1.86 -2.63
N LEU A 515 34.32 -2.20 -2.85
CA LEU A 515 33.50 -1.59 -3.89
C LEU A 515 33.18 -0.11 -3.60
N VAL A 516 32.93 0.25 -2.34
CA VAL A 516 32.73 1.64 -1.90
C VAL A 516 34.00 2.46 -2.14
N GLU A 517 35.16 1.91 -1.75
CA GLU A 517 36.46 2.54 -1.97
C GLU A 517 36.76 2.75 -3.46
N GLU A 518 36.58 1.71 -4.28
CA GLU A 518 36.80 1.78 -5.74
C GLU A 518 35.92 2.87 -6.39
N ARG A 519 34.62 2.91 -6.05
CA ARG A 519 33.67 3.85 -6.66
C ARG A 519 33.91 5.30 -6.24
N ARG A 520 34.28 5.53 -4.97
CA ARG A 520 34.73 6.84 -4.49
C ARG A 520 35.92 7.34 -5.31
N ASP A 521 36.93 6.50 -5.47
CA ASP A 521 38.17 6.87 -6.15
C ASP A 521 37.98 7.09 -7.67
N ILE A 522 37.04 6.38 -8.30
CA ILE A 522 36.63 6.65 -9.70
C ILE A 522 35.96 8.02 -9.80
N MET A 523 35.06 8.36 -8.89
CA MET A 523 34.36 9.66 -8.91
C MET A 523 35.32 10.83 -8.62
N ASP A 524 36.22 10.69 -7.65
CA ASP A 524 37.25 11.69 -7.35
C ASP A 524 38.12 11.98 -8.60
N ARG A 525 38.52 10.92 -9.32
CA ARG A 525 39.26 11.05 -10.59
C ARG A 525 38.45 11.74 -11.67
N ALA A 526 37.16 11.41 -11.81
CA ALA A 526 36.28 12.04 -12.77
C ALA A 526 36.07 13.55 -12.48
N LYS A 527 35.89 13.93 -11.20
CA LYS A 527 35.80 15.34 -10.78
C LYS A 527 37.10 16.10 -11.08
N THR A 528 38.24 15.46 -10.87
CA THR A 528 39.56 16.08 -11.12
C THR A 528 39.84 16.25 -12.62
N ALA A 529 39.31 15.39 -13.49
CA ALA A 529 39.48 15.48 -14.94
C ALA A 529 38.53 16.47 -15.63
N GLN A 530 37.51 16.98 -14.91
CA GLN A 530 36.57 18.00 -15.40
C GLN A 530 36.95 19.44 -14.98
N LEU A 531 37.95 19.58 -14.10
CA LEU A 531 38.64 20.83 -13.75
C LEU A 531 39.85 21.01 -14.66
#